data_AF-A0A1G9R7J4-F1
#
_entry.id   AF-A0A1G9R7J4-F1
#
_cell.length_a   1.000
_cell.length_b   1.000
_cell.length_c   1.000
_cell.angle_alpha   90.00
_cell.angle_beta   90.00
_cell.angle_gamma   90.00
#
_symmetry.space_group_name_H-M   'P 1'
#
loop_
_entity.id
_entity.type
_entity.pdbx_description
1 polymer ?
#
loop_
_entity_poly.entity_id
_entity_poly.type
_entity_poly.pdbx_seq_one_letter_code
_entity_poly.pdbx_strand_id
1 'polypeptide(L)'
;MEGNPGYEILKSLKALHAETFPKICGNCGAVFQSTEDYVRKTRRLFGGGRLKPLADNDLSFVQLYRNCRCGSTLVAHYWDRRDDSEPGRRRREKFQRVLDQLVARGWDRNIARDEVRNFLLGEKSSLLEIFLARLHN
;
A
#
# COMPACT_ATOMS: atom_id res chain seq x y z
N MET A 1 6.02 -5.57 22.26
CA MET A 1 5.18 -6.62 21.64
C MET A 1 5.27 -6.43 20.13
N GLU A 2 5.95 -7.36 19.49
CA GLU A 2 6.50 -7.28 18.14
C GLU A 2 5.43 -7.28 17.04
N GLY A 3 5.85 -6.74 15.89
CA GLY A 3 5.06 -6.44 14.70
C GLY A 3 4.05 -7.51 14.29
N ASN A 4 2.79 -7.13 14.32
CA ASN A 4 1.70 -7.84 13.67
C ASN A 4 1.88 -7.66 12.14
N PRO A 5 2.24 -8.70 11.36
CA PRO A 5 2.58 -8.55 9.94
C PRO A 5 1.43 -8.03 9.07
N GLY A 6 0.18 -8.18 9.55
CA GLY A 6 -0.99 -7.63 8.86
C GLY A 6 -1.14 -6.12 9.03
N TYR A 7 -0.53 -5.53 10.06
CA TYR A 7 -0.61 -4.10 10.36
C TYR A 7 0.31 -3.27 9.43
N GLU A 8 1.50 -3.77 9.11
CA GLU A 8 2.43 -3.08 8.22
C GLU A 8 1.92 -2.98 6.77
N ILE A 9 1.20 -4.01 6.30
CA ILE A 9 0.52 -3.98 4.99
C ILE A 9 -0.58 -2.91 4.97
N LEU A 10 -1.28 -2.71 6.10
CA LEU A 10 -2.38 -1.74 6.22
C LEU A 10 -1.91 -0.29 6.32
N LYS A 11 -0.69 -0.01 6.82
CA LYS A 11 -0.12 1.36 6.82
C LYS A 11 0.03 1.93 5.40
N SER A 12 0.19 1.05 4.41
CA SER A 12 0.27 1.41 3.00
C SER A 12 -1.10 1.41 2.30
N LEU A 13 -2.23 1.36 3.03
CA LEU A 13 -3.57 1.40 2.46
C LEU A 13 -4.32 2.62 3.03
N LYS A 14 -4.85 3.48 2.15
CA LYS A 14 -5.78 4.54 2.58
C LYS A 14 -7.19 3.93 2.57
N ALA A 15 -7.91 4.05 3.69
CA ALA A 15 -9.31 3.68 3.74
C ALA A 15 -10.11 4.47 2.69
N LEU A 16 -11.02 3.77 1.99
CA LEU A 16 -12.05 4.35 1.12
C LEU A 16 -12.91 5.29 1.98
N HIS A 17 -12.61 6.59 1.95
CA HIS A 17 -13.01 7.54 3.00
C HIS A 17 -14.53 7.81 3.08
N ALA A 18 -15.35 7.33 2.14
CA ALA A 18 -16.78 7.67 2.13
C ALA A 18 -17.75 6.51 2.43
N GLU A 19 -17.39 5.23 2.18
CA GLU A 19 -18.40 4.14 2.18
C GLU A 19 -18.09 2.94 3.09
N THR A 20 -16.93 2.91 3.76
CA THR A 20 -16.50 1.68 4.46
C THR A 20 -16.93 1.62 5.93
N PHE A 21 -17.00 2.78 6.59
CA PHE A 21 -17.31 2.90 8.01
C PHE A 21 -18.26 4.09 8.26
N PRO A 22 -19.19 3.98 9.24
CA PRO A 22 -19.31 2.91 10.22
C PRO A 22 -19.83 1.60 9.60
N LYS A 23 -19.20 0.48 9.99
CA LYS A 23 -19.62 -0.85 9.55
C LYS A 23 -20.39 -1.52 10.68
N ILE A 24 -21.51 -2.14 10.35
CA ILE A 24 -22.37 -2.82 11.33
C ILE A 24 -22.37 -4.33 11.02
N CYS A 25 -22.20 -5.16 12.05
CA CYS A 25 -22.39 -6.59 11.92
C CYS A 25 -23.89 -6.88 11.81
N GLY A 26 -24.34 -7.42 10.67
CA GLY A 26 -25.76 -7.76 10.46
C GLY A 26 -26.32 -8.83 11.39
N ASN A 27 -25.47 -9.57 12.11
CA ASN A 27 -25.89 -10.62 13.06
C ASN A 27 -26.02 -10.13 14.51
N CYS A 28 -25.05 -9.35 15.02
CA CYS A 28 -25.04 -8.92 16.42
C CYS A 28 -25.14 -7.41 16.63
N GLY A 29 -25.25 -6.62 15.55
CA GLY A 29 -25.35 -5.16 15.62
C GLY A 29 -24.07 -4.42 16.01
N ALA A 30 -22.95 -5.11 16.21
CA ALA A 30 -21.69 -4.46 16.58
C ALA A 30 -21.26 -3.43 15.53
N VAL A 31 -20.94 -2.21 15.99
CA VAL A 31 -20.53 -1.08 15.14
C VAL A 31 -19.02 -0.87 15.21
N PHE A 32 -18.41 -0.73 14.04
CA PHE A 32 -16.99 -0.44 13.87
C PHE A 32 -16.84 0.93 13.23
N GLN A 33 -16.20 1.87 13.91
CA GLN A 33 -16.19 3.29 13.50
C GLN A 33 -15.07 3.64 12.52
N SER A 34 -14.01 2.85 12.49
CA SER A 34 -12.85 3.06 11.61
C SER A 34 -12.22 1.73 11.22
N THR A 35 -11.25 1.78 10.32
CA THR A 35 -10.43 0.62 9.94
C THR A 35 -9.69 0.03 11.15
N GLU A 36 -9.09 0.88 11.96
CA GLU A 36 -8.36 0.49 13.18
C GLU A 36 -9.31 -0.18 14.15
N ASP A 37 -10.49 0.39 14.35
CA ASP A 37 -11.50 -0.15 15.24
C ASP A 37 -12.01 -1.52 14.75
N TYR A 38 -12.26 -1.66 13.44
CA TYR A 38 -12.61 -2.91 12.79
C TYR A 38 -11.55 -3.98 12.98
N VAL A 39 -10.28 -3.68 12.66
CA VAL A 39 -9.17 -4.65 12.79
C VAL A 39 -8.96 -5.06 14.25
N ARG A 40 -9.07 -4.11 15.19
CA ARG A 40 -8.90 -4.34 16.63
C ARG A 40 -10.03 -5.18 17.24
N LYS A 41 -11.29 -4.90 16.87
CA LYS A 41 -12.45 -5.54 17.48
C LYS A 41 -12.84 -6.88 16.83
N THR A 42 -12.38 -7.16 15.62
CA THR A 42 -12.66 -8.42 14.90
C THR A 42 -11.47 -9.38 14.94
N ARG A 43 -11.73 -10.68 14.72
CA ARG A 43 -10.73 -11.76 14.67
C ARG A 43 -10.34 -12.03 13.21
N ARG A 44 -9.13 -12.55 13.00
CA ARG A 44 -8.70 -13.04 11.68
C ARG A 44 -9.51 -14.28 11.31
N LEU A 45 -9.70 -14.52 10.01
CA LEU A 45 -10.09 -15.85 9.54
C LEU A 45 -8.99 -16.86 9.89
N PHE A 46 -9.38 -18.10 10.20
CA PHE A 46 -8.41 -19.21 10.26
C PHE A 46 -7.69 -19.29 8.90
N GLY A 47 -6.35 -19.23 8.91
CA GLY A 47 -5.53 -19.15 7.69
C GLY A 47 -5.16 -17.74 7.20
N GLY A 48 -5.50 -16.69 7.95
CA GLY A 48 -5.06 -15.31 7.67
C GLY A 48 -6.07 -14.49 6.86
N GLY A 49 -6.25 -13.22 7.25
CA GLY A 49 -7.16 -12.28 6.59
C GLY A 49 -6.79 -12.12 5.12
N ARG A 50 -7.60 -12.69 4.24
CA ARG A 50 -7.36 -12.68 2.80
C ARG A 50 -7.54 -11.25 2.30
N LEU A 51 -6.50 -10.72 1.67
CA LEU A 51 -6.59 -9.56 0.80
C LEU A 51 -6.86 -10.10 -0.61
N LYS A 52 -8.06 -9.85 -1.14
CA LYS A 52 -8.41 -10.24 -2.51
C LYS A 52 -8.41 -9.00 -3.39
N PRO A 53 -7.54 -8.91 -4.41
CA PRO A 53 -7.68 -7.91 -5.45
C PRO A 53 -8.91 -8.24 -6.28
N LEU A 54 -9.80 -7.28 -6.49
CA LEU A 54 -10.77 -7.33 -7.58
C LEU A 54 -10.34 -6.27 -8.60
N ALA A 55 -10.09 -6.71 -9.82
CA ALA A 55 -9.87 -5.84 -10.95
C ALA A 55 -11.17 -5.77 -11.74
N ASP A 56 -11.89 -4.67 -11.61
CA ASP A 56 -13.00 -4.33 -12.50
C ASP A 56 -12.78 -2.89 -12.98
N ASN A 57 -12.84 -2.69 -14.30
CA ASN A 57 -12.75 -1.42 -15.04
C ASN A 57 -12.11 -0.22 -14.28
N ASP A 58 -10.78 -0.17 -14.28
CA ASP A 58 -9.95 0.96 -13.75
C ASP A 58 -9.90 1.18 -12.24
N LEU A 59 -10.51 0.29 -11.45
CA LEU A 59 -10.63 0.45 -10.01
C LEU A 59 -10.07 -0.77 -9.27
N SER A 60 -8.79 -0.69 -8.86
CA SER A 60 -8.14 -1.73 -8.06
C SER A 60 -8.56 -1.58 -6.60
N PHE A 61 -9.38 -2.49 -6.09
CA PHE A 61 -9.72 -2.52 -4.66
C PHE A 61 -9.34 -3.85 -4.02
N VAL A 62 -9.09 -3.78 -2.71
CA VAL A 62 -8.69 -4.88 -1.86
C VAL A 62 -9.79 -5.14 -0.83
N GLN A 63 -10.21 -6.40 -0.74
CA GLN A 63 -11.15 -6.86 0.29
C GLN A 63 -10.41 -7.39 1.51
N LEU A 64 -10.79 -6.98 2.72
CA LEU A 64 -10.29 -7.51 4.00
C LEU A 64 -11.39 -8.27 4.72
N TYR A 65 -11.22 -9.60 4.79
CA TYR A 65 -12.13 -10.49 5.50
C TYR A 65 -11.71 -10.72 6.96
N ARG A 66 -12.66 -10.58 7.89
CA ARG A 66 -12.46 -10.79 9.34
C ARG A 66 -13.73 -11.32 10.00
N ASN A 67 -13.61 -12.02 11.12
CA ASN A 67 -14.75 -12.50 11.89
C ASN A 67 -15.12 -11.52 13.00
N CYS A 68 -16.40 -11.14 13.06
CA CYS A 68 -16.96 -10.55 14.26
C CYS A 68 -16.75 -11.49 15.47
N ARG A 69 -16.73 -10.93 16.68
CA ARG A 69 -16.66 -11.74 17.92
C ARG A 69 -17.87 -12.66 18.09
N CYS A 70 -18.99 -12.37 17.45
CA CYS A 70 -20.16 -13.27 17.41
C CYS A 70 -19.99 -14.45 16.44
N GLY A 71 -18.89 -14.51 15.67
CA GLY A 71 -18.61 -15.60 14.72
C GLY A 71 -18.91 -15.27 13.26
N SER A 72 -19.71 -14.25 12.96
CA SER A 72 -20.04 -13.88 11.57
C SER A 72 -18.85 -13.29 10.80
N THR A 73 -18.71 -13.66 9.53
CA THR A 73 -17.69 -13.10 8.63
C THR A 73 -18.12 -11.71 8.12
N LEU A 74 -17.20 -10.76 8.19
CA LEU A 74 -17.32 -9.38 7.72
C LEU A 74 -16.29 -9.13 6.61
N VAL A 75 -16.62 -8.25 5.66
CA VAL A 75 -15.73 -7.81 4.58
C VAL A 75 -15.65 -6.27 4.54
N ALA A 76 -14.44 -5.71 4.57
CA ALA A 76 -14.22 -4.29 4.33
C ALA A 76 -13.51 -4.11 2.98
N HIS A 77 -13.82 -3.04 2.25
CA HIS A 77 -13.25 -2.73 0.93
C HIS A 77 -12.28 -1.54 1.05
N TYR A 78 -11.14 -1.61 0.37
CA TYR A 78 -10.09 -0.59 0.38
C TYR A 78 -9.67 -0.29 -1.05
N TRP A 79 -9.47 0.97 -1.44
CA TRP A 79 -8.81 1.28 -2.71
C TRP A 79 -7.34 0.87 -2.63
N ASP A 80 -6.84 0.19 -3.65
CA ASP A 80 -5.40 0.12 -3.88
C ASP A 80 -4.94 1.52 -4.31
N ARG A 81 -3.90 2.02 -3.64
CA ARG A 81 -3.34 3.35 -3.92
C ARG A 81 -2.47 3.34 -5.18
N ARG A 82 -2.22 2.17 -5.75
CA ARG A 82 -1.39 2.04 -6.94
C ARG A 82 -2.19 2.47 -8.15
N ASP A 83 -1.74 3.55 -8.78
CA ASP A 83 -2.22 3.95 -10.10
C ASP A 83 -1.77 2.92 -11.15
N ASP A 84 -2.62 1.97 -11.48
CA ASP A 84 -2.34 0.93 -12.48
C ASP A 84 -2.70 1.35 -13.91
N SER A 85 -3.08 2.61 -14.14
CA SER A 85 -3.21 3.17 -15.48
C SER A 85 -1.89 3.09 -16.25
N GLU A 86 -1.97 3.19 -17.58
CA GLU A 86 -0.79 3.22 -18.44
C GLU A 86 0.22 4.31 -18.04
N PRO A 87 -0.18 5.59 -17.77
CA PRO A 87 0.72 6.58 -17.18
C PRO A 87 1.34 6.16 -15.85
N GLY A 88 0.57 5.54 -14.96
CA GLY A 88 1.03 5.07 -13.66
C GLY A 88 2.09 3.98 -13.77
N ARG A 89 1.90 3.01 -14.67
CA ARG A 89 2.89 1.97 -15.02
C ARG A 89 4.17 2.58 -15.57
N ARG A 90 4.07 3.48 -16.55
CA ARG A 90 5.23 4.18 -17.13
C ARG A 90 6.06 4.95 -16.10
N ARG A 91 5.42 5.61 -15.13
CA ARG A 91 6.14 6.30 -14.05
C ARG A 91 6.93 5.31 -13.18
N ARG A 92 6.35 4.16 -12.85
CA ARG A 92 7.04 3.11 -12.07
C ARG A 92 8.18 2.45 -12.85
N GLU A 93 8.00 2.17 -14.13
CA GLU A 93 9.05 1.61 -14.98
C GLU A 93 10.24 2.57 -15.07
N LYS A 94 10.00 3.87 -15.26
CA LYS A 94 11.06 4.88 -15.25
C LYS A 94 11.78 4.92 -13.90
N PHE A 95 11.04 4.94 -12.79
CA PHE A 95 11.61 4.89 -11.44
C PHE A 95 12.52 3.66 -11.28
N GLN A 96 12.02 2.48 -11.66
CA GLN A 96 12.72 1.22 -11.51
C GLN A 96 13.99 1.18 -12.37
N ARG A 97 13.92 1.68 -13.62
CA ARG A 97 15.08 1.76 -14.52
C ARG A 97 16.22 2.60 -13.93
N VAL A 98 15.90 3.75 -13.34
CA VAL A 98 16.92 4.61 -12.72
C VAL A 98 17.50 3.94 -11.47
N LEU A 99 16.65 3.36 -10.62
CA LEU A 99 17.08 2.63 -9.43
C LEU A 99 18.05 1.48 -9.78
N ASP A 100 17.70 0.66 -10.77
CA ASP A 100 18.53 -0.47 -11.17
C ASP A 100 19.87 -0.02 -11.76
N GLN A 101 19.90 1.11 -12.47
CA GLN A 101 21.15 1.71 -12.97
C GLN A 101 22.08 2.22 -11.85
N LEU A 102 21.53 2.70 -10.74
CA LEU A 102 22.32 3.12 -9.57
C LEU A 102 22.85 1.90 -8.82
N VAL A 103 22.00 0.91 -8.58
CA VAL A 103 22.38 -0.33 -7.89
C VAL A 103 23.43 -1.10 -8.69
N ALA A 104 23.30 -1.19 -10.02
CA ALA A 104 24.29 -1.82 -10.88
C ALA A 104 25.67 -1.13 -10.83
N ARG A 105 25.72 0.13 -10.39
CA ARG A 105 26.96 0.89 -10.19
C ARG A 105 27.43 0.90 -8.73
N GLY A 106 26.88 0.01 -7.90
CA GLY A 106 27.34 -0.25 -6.54
C GLY A 106 26.67 0.60 -5.46
N TRP A 107 25.59 1.31 -5.77
CA TRP A 107 24.84 2.03 -4.74
C TRP A 107 24.05 1.05 -3.88
N ASP A 108 23.98 1.34 -2.58
CA ASP A 108 23.01 0.68 -1.71
C ASP A 108 21.58 0.92 -2.23
N ARG A 109 20.77 -0.13 -2.25
CA ARG A 109 19.43 -0.09 -2.85
C ARG A 109 18.48 0.85 -2.10
N ASN A 110 18.59 0.93 -0.77
CA ASN A 110 17.71 1.79 0.03
C ASN A 110 18.10 3.25 -0.16
N ILE A 111 19.40 3.55 -0.12
CA ILE A 111 19.92 4.91 -0.38
C ILE A 111 19.53 5.36 -1.80
N ALA A 112 19.80 4.54 -2.82
CA ALA A 112 19.44 4.88 -4.20
C ALA A 112 17.93 5.10 -4.39
N ARG A 113 17.09 4.30 -3.70
CA ARG A 113 15.64 4.45 -3.77
C ARG A 113 15.16 5.78 -3.18
N ASP A 114 15.71 6.18 -2.03
CA ASP A 114 15.35 7.44 -1.38
C ASP A 114 15.80 8.63 -2.22
N GLU A 115 17.01 8.57 -2.80
CA GLU A 115 17.50 9.62 -3.70
C GLU A 115 16.62 9.77 -4.95
N VAL A 116 16.29 8.66 -5.63
CA VAL A 116 15.43 8.70 -6.83
C VAL A 116 14.04 9.25 -6.48
N ARG A 117 13.52 8.91 -5.30
CA ARG A 117 12.25 9.46 -4.81
C ARG A 117 12.34 10.97 -4.60
N ASN A 118 13.36 11.46 -3.90
CA ASN A 118 13.53 12.89 -3.60
C ASN A 118 13.66 13.69 -4.90
N PHE A 119 14.47 13.22 -5.84
CA PHE A 119 14.62 13.84 -7.16
C PHE A 119 13.29 13.97 -7.92
N LEU A 120 12.48 12.92 -7.94
CA LEU A 120 11.17 12.95 -8.61
C LEU A 120 10.13 13.81 -7.88
N LEU A 121 10.31 14.06 -6.58
CA LEU A 121 9.50 15.02 -5.81
C LEU A 121 9.96 16.47 -6.01
N GLY A 122 10.99 16.70 -6.83
CA GLY A 122 11.56 18.03 -7.08
C GLY A 122 12.49 18.50 -5.97
N GLU A 123 12.85 17.62 -5.04
CA GLU A 123 13.86 17.91 -4.03
C GLU A 123 15.25 17.77 -4.65
N LYS A 124 16.15 18.69 -4.28
CA LYS A 124 17.53 18.65 -4.76
C LYS A 124 18.25 17.45 -4.15
N SER A 125 18.83 16.62 -5.00
CA SER A 125 19.71 15.53 -4.59
C SER A 125 21.10 15.80 -5.14
N SER A 126 22.01 16.23 -4.27
CA SER A 126 23.42 16.47 -4.63
C SER A 126 24.06 15.20 -5.22
N LEU A 127 23.66 14.05 -4.68
CA LEU A 127 24.14 12.73 -5.05
C LEU A 127 23.70 12.30 -6.45
N LEU A 128 22.42 12.52 -6.80
CA LEU A 128 21.93 12.27 -8.16
C LEU A 128 22.43 13.30 -9.17
N GLU A 129 22.57 14.57 -8.79
CA GLU A 129 23.12 15.61 -9.66
C GLU A 129 24.56 15.29 -10.07
N ILE A 130 25.41 14.91 -9.11
CA ILE A 130 26.79 14.45 -9.39
C ILE A 130 26.80 13.22 -10.30
N PHE A 131 25.85 12.31 -10.09
CA PHE A 131 25.76 11.07 -10.85
C PHE A 131 25.29 11.30 -12.29
N LEU A 132 24.25 12.10 -12.50
CA LEU A 132 23.74 12.47 -13.84
C LEU A 132 24.79 13.29 -14.61
N ALA A 133 25.54 14.16 -13.95
CA ALA A 133 26.64 14.91 -14.56
C ALA A 133 27.77 13.99 -15.11
N ARG A 134 27.95 12.80 -14.53
CA ARG A 134 28.94 11.80 -14.98
C ARG A 134 28.43 10.88 -16.10
N LEU A 135 27.14 10.90 -16.44
CA LEU A 135 26.59 10.15 -17.57
C LEU A 135 26.71 10.89 -18.91
N HIS A 136 27.07 12.18 -18.88
CA HIS A 136 27.24 13.04 -20.05
C HIS A 136 28.73 13.23 -20.47
N ASN A 137 29.63 12.45 -19.88
CA ASN A 137 31.02 12.25 -20.31
C ASN A 137 31.23 10.79 -20.67
#